data_AF-A0A7K3VQ80-F1
#
_entry.id   AF-A0A7K3VQ80-F1
#
_cell.length_a   1.000
_cell.length_b   1.000
_cell.length_c   1.000
_cell.angle_alpha   90.00
_cell.angle_beta   90.00
_cell.angle_gamma   90.00
#
_symmetry.space_group_name_H-M   'P 1'
#
loop_
_entity.id
_entity.type
_entity.pdbx_description
1 polymer ?
#
loop_
_entity_poly.entity_id
_entity_poly.type
_entity_poly.pdbx_seq_one_letter_code
_entity_poly.pdbx_strand_id
1 'polypeptide(L)' 'DLAVVSQRDLLHLTRHVNDQPRKCLGYRTPTEVFMAHLHEDR' A
#
# COMPACT_ATOMS: atom_id res chain seq x y z
N ASP A 1 9.08 18.25 13.07
CA ASP A 1 10.29 17.66 12.46
C ASP A 1 9.93 16.25 12.01
N LEU A 2 10.18 15.92 10.73
CA LEU A 2 9.95 14.57 10.20
C LEU A 2 10.91 13.55 10.82
N ALA A 3 12.01 13.99 11.43
CA ALA A 3 12.95 13.12 12.13
C ALA A 3 12.38 12.46 13.40
N VAL A 4 11.21 12.88 13.89
CA VAL A 4 10.55 12.30 15.08
C VAL A 4 9.65 11.12 14.72
N VAL A 5 9.40 10.87 13.42
CA VAL A 5 8.54 9.76 12.99
C VAL A 5 9.25 8.43 13.28
N SER A 6 8.64 7.58 14.10
CA SER A 6 9.23 6.28 14.42
C SER A 6 9.08 5.32 13.23
N GLN A 7 9.95 4.32 13.16
CA GLN A 7 9.81 3.24 12.18
C GLN A 7 8.46 2.52 12.31
N ARG A 8 7.92 2.41 13.53
CA ARG A 8 6.60 1.82 13.77
C ARG A 8 5.51 2.63 13.09
N ASP A 9 5.59 3.96 13.15
CA ASP A 9 4.61 4.84 12.52
C ASP A 9 4.68 4.75 11.00
N LEU A 10 5.89 4.68 10.45
CA LEU A 10 6.10 4.45 9.01
C LEU A 10 5.49 3.12 8.56
N LEU A 11 5.77 2.02 9.28
CA LEU A 11 5.22 0.71 8.96
C LEU A 11 3.69 0.67 9.08
N HIS A 12 3.13 1.39 10.05
CA HIS A 12 1.69 1.51 10.19
C HIS A 12 1.08 2.29 9.02
N LEU A 13 1.68 3.42 8.64
CA LEU A 13 1.24 4.22 7.52
C LEU A 13 1.33 3.46 6.19
N THR A 14 2.43 2.76 5.94
CA THR A 14 2.62 1.97 4.73
C THR A 14 1.54 0.89 4.59
N ARG A 15 1.25 0.14 5.67
CA ARG A 15 0.17 -0.86 5.66
C ARG A 15 -1.18 -0.18 5.37
N HIS A 16 -1.50 0.88 6.11
CA HIS A 16 -2.76 1.60 5.91
C HIS A 16 -2.96 2.10 4.48
N VAL A 17 -1.92 2.70 3.87
CA VAL A 17 -1.99 3.23 2.50
C VAL A 17 -2.16 2.11 1.48
N ASN A 18 -1.46 0.98 1.67
CA ASN A 18 -1.47 -0.14 0.75
C ASN A 18 -2.72 -1.01 0.86
N ASP A 19 -3.38 -1.00 2.03
CA ASP A 19 -4.60 -1.76 2.29
C ASP A 19 -5.88 -0.93 2.07
N GLN A 20 -5.76 0.35 1.67
CA GLN A 20 -6.90 1.22 1.42
C GLN A 20 -7.39 1.11 -0.03
N PRO A 21 -8.67 0.70 -0.26
CA PRO A 21 -9.29 0.69 -1.58
C PRO A 21 -9.24 2.05 -2.29
N ARG A 22 -8.95 2.04 -3.60
CA ARG A 22 -8.91 3.28 -4.42
C ARG A 22 -9.90 3.20 -5.57
N LYS A 23 -10.71 4.25 -5.75
CA LYS A 23 -11.69 4.34 -6.87
C LYS A 23 -11.01 4.18 -8.23
N CYS A 24 -9.82 4.76 -8.42
CA CYS A 24 -9.05 4.64 -9.66
C CYS A 24 -8.50 3.23 -9.93
N LEU A 25 -8.50 2.34 -8.93
CA LEU A 25 -8.11 0.93 -9.06
C LEU A 25 -9.32 0.00 -9.19
N GLY A 26 -10.52 0.56 -9.43
CA GLY A 26 -11.77 -0.21 -9.41
C GLY A 26 -12.16 -0.64 -8.00
N TYR A 27 -11.83 0.16 -6.98
CA TYR A 27 -12.01 -0.14 -5.55
C TYR A 27 -11.20 -1.34 -5.04
N ARG A 28 -10.15 -1.74 -5.76
CA ARG A 28 -9.10 -2.62 -5.24
C ARG A 28 -8.07 -1.84 -4.44
N THR A 29 -7.33 -2.53 -3.58
CA THR A 29 -6.21 -1.98 -2.83
C THR A 29 -4.95 -1.94 -3.71
N PRO A 30 -4.00 -1.03 -3.45
CA PRO A 30 -2.68 -1.07 -4.09
C PRO A 30 -1.99 -2.43 -3.95
N THR A 31 -2.08 -3.08 -2.78
CA THR A 31 -1.53 -4.42 -2.57
C THR A 31 -2.10 -5.44 -3.55
N GLU A 32 -3.42 -5.49 -3.70
CA GLU A 32 -4.09 -6.43 -4.60
C GLU A 32 -3.65 -6.25 -6.05
N VAL A 33 -3.61 -5.01 -6.53
CA VAL A 33 -3.23 -4.70 -7.91
C VAL A 33 -1.75 -5.03 -8.16
N PHE A 34 -0.87 -4.70 -7.22
CA PHE A 34 0.55 -4.99 -7.34
C PHE A 34 0.84 -6.49 -7.36
N MET A 35 0.20 -7.25 -6.47
CA MET A 35 0.37 -8.71 -6.44
C MET A 35 -0.16 -9.37 -7.72
N ALA A 36 -1.30 -8.91 -8.25
CA ALA A 36 -1.81 -9.40 -9.53
C ALA A 36 -0.79 -9.19 -10.67
N HIS A 37 -0.19 -8.00 -10.76
CA HIS A 37 0.85 -7.70 -11.77
C HIS A 37 2.06 -8.64 -11.65
N LEU A 38 2.55 -8.89 -10.44
CA LEU A 38 3.65 -9.85 -10.21
C LEU A 38 3.31 -11.30 -10.60
N HIS A 39 2.04 -11.66 -10.59
CA HIS A 39 1.57 -12.99 -11.01
C HIS A 39 1.32 -13.08 -12.52
N GLU A 40 0.98 -11.98 -13.18
CA GLU A 40 0.81 -11.89 -14.65
C GLU A 40 2.17 -11.89 -15.38
N ASP A 41 3.23 -11.38 -14.76
CA ASP A 41 4.59 -11.37 -15.31
C ASP A 41 5.35 -12.72 -15.17
N ARG A 42 4.68 -13.79 -14.74
CA ARG A 42 5.23 -15.16 -14.63
C ARG A 42 4.66 -16.09 -15.70
#